data_AF-A0A5C3KVT5-F1
#
_entry.id   AF-A0A5C3KVT5-F1
#
_cell.length_a   1.000
_cell.length_b   1.000
_cell.length_c   1.000
_cell.angle_alpha   90.00
_cell.angle_beta   90.00
_cell.angle_gamma   90.00
#
_symmetry.space_group_name_H-M   'P 1'
#
loop_
_entity.id
_entity.type
_entity.pdbx_description
1 polymer ?
#
loop_
_entity_poly.entity_id
_entity_poly.type
_entity_poly.pdbx_seq_one_letter_code
_entity_poly.pdbx_strand_id
1 'polypeptide(L)'
;MAYPLQLDRANNAYFVVTLSKSGWAFSSPASLAELHPSLHYLGQVGELDDTHVYCAALDQGNAILGFLNGRKNGQEGIVRVDVPEERELEKRAFRRQRV
;
A
#
# COMPACT_ATOMS: atom_id res chain seq x y z
N MET A 1 -5.52 16.54 16.77
CA MET A 1 -5.44 15.21 17.42
C MET A 1 -5.68 14.18 16.34
N ALA A 2 -4.62 13.51 15.85
CA ALA A 2 -4.78 12.44 14.87
C ALA A 2 -5.10 11.16 15.65
N TYR A 3 -6.36 10.71 15.57
CA TYR A 3 -6.72 9.39 16.06
C TYR A 3 -5.90 8.37 15.26
N PRO A 4 -5.24 7.39 15.90
CA PRO A 4 -4.66 6.30 15.14
C PRO A 4 -5.80 5.67 14.36
N LEU A 5 -5.73 5.74 13.03
CA LEU A 5 -6.67 5.06 12.15
C LEU A 5 -6.66 3.60 12.59
N GLN A 6 -7.73 3.17 13.26
CA GLN A 6 -7.91 1.80 13.67
C GLN A 6 -8.11 1.00 12.38
N LEU A 7 -6.99 0.56 11.82
CA LEU A 7 -6.93 -0.21 10.60
C LEU A 7 -7.65 -1.52 10.87
N ASP A 8 -8.87 -1.66 10.37
CA ASP A 8 -9.64 -2.89 10.44
C ASP A 8 -8.99 -3.92 9.51
N ARG A 9 -7.97 -4.60 10.02
CA ARG A 9 -7.20 -5.65 9.35
C ARG A 9 -7.90 -7.00 9.37
N ALA A 10 -8.97 -7.12 10.16
CA ALA A 10 -9.81 -8.31 10.18
C ALA A 10 -10.63 -8.43 8.89
N ASN A 11 -11.06 -7.30 8.31
CA ASN A 11 -11.89 -7.29 7.10
C ASN A 11 -11.20 -6.70 5.87
N ASN A 12 -10.07 -6.02 6.02
CA ASN A 12 -9.39 -5.35 4.91
C ASN A 12 -7.92 -5.73 4.80
N ALA A 13 -7.49 -6.00 3.57
CA ALA A 13 -6.10 -6.12 3.18
C ALA A 13 -5.53 -4.72 2.86
N TYR A 14 -4.30 -4.46 3.28
CA TYR A 14 -3.61 -3.20 3.05
C TYR A 14 -2.44 -3.42 2.09
N PHE A 15 -2.19 -2.44 1.24
CA PHE A 15 -1.15 -2.47 0.22
C PHE A 15 -0.37 -1.17 0.28
N VAL A 16 0.93 -1.29 0.50
CA VAL A 16 1.86 -0.17 0.40
C VAL A 16 2.44 -0.18 -0.99
N VAL A 17 2.15 0.84 -1.78
CA VAL A 17 2.57 0.95 -3.17
C VAL A 17 3.55 2.11 -3.30
N THR A 18 4.75 1.81 -3.77
CA THR A 18 5.77 2.81 -4.12
C THR A 18 5.68 3.10 -5.60
N LEU A 19 5.50 4.39 -5.92
CA LEU A 19 5.34 4.92 -7.27
C LEU A 19 6.64 5.58 -7.74
N SER A 20 6.91 5.48 -9.03
CA SER A 20 8.01 6.14 -9.70
C SER A 20 7.57 7.53 -10.14
N LYS A 21 8.44 8.52 -9.95
CA LYS A 21 8.25 9.89 -10.46
C LYS A 21 8.02 9.97 -11.98
N SER A 22 8.38 8.93 -12.71
CA SER A 22 8.17 8.82 -14.16
C SER A 22 6.78 8.32 -14.56
N GLY A 23 5.98 7.80 -13.62
CA GLY A 23 4.63 7.29 -13.87
C GLY A 23 3.54 8.34 -13.63
N TRP A 24 2.43 8.23 -14.35
CA TRP A 24 1.30 9.15 -14.16
C TRP A 24 0.65 9.01 -12.76
N ALA A 25 0.71 7.82 -12.16
CA ALA A 25 0.18 7.58 -10.82
C ALA A 25 0.93 8.37 -9.74
N PHE A 26 2.19 8.79 -9.96
CA PHE A 26 2.92 9.63 -9.02
C PHE A 26 2.27 11.02 -8.87
N SER A 27 1.74 11.58 -9.95
CA SER A 27 1.04 12.89 -9.89
C SER A 27 -0.40 12.75 -9.40
N SER A 28 -1.01 11.57 -9.53
CA SER A 28 -2.40 11.31 -9.13
C SER A 28 -2.55 9.90 -8.57
N PRO A 29 -2.05 9.65 -7.35
CA PRO A 29 -2.08 8.32 -6.73
C PRO A 29 -3.51 7.84 -6.49
N ALA A 30 -4.43 8.74 -6.18
CA ALA A 30 -5.85 8.40 -6.01
C ALA A 30 -6.47 7.77 -7.27
N SER A 31 -6.00 8.15 -8.46
CA SER A 31 -6.53 7.59 -9.72
C SER A 31 -6.18 6.12 -9.93
N LEU A 32 -5.20 5.58 -9.21
CA LEU A 32 -4.93 4.15 -9.21
C LEU A 32 -6.07 3.35 -8.55
N ALA A 33 -6.74 3.93 -7.54
CA ALA A 33 -7.91 3.33 -6.91
C ALA A 33 -9.14 3.35 -7.83
N GLU A 34 -9.26 4.33 -8.72
CA GLU A 34 -10.35 4.39 -9.70
C GLU A 34 -10.29 3.25 -10.74
N LEU A 35 -9.12 2.64 -10.94
CA LEU A 35 -8.94 1.54 -11.88
C LEU A 35 -9.56 0.22 -11.41
N HIS A 36 -9.85 0.09 -10.12
CA HIS A 36 -10.42 -1.14 -9.57
C HIS A 36 -11.41 -0.83 -8.43
N PRO A 37 -12.70 -1.22 -8.54
CA PRO A 37 -13.74 -0.82 -7.60
C PRO A 37 -13.49 -1.32 -6.16
N SER A 38 -12.80 -2.45 -6.02
CA SER A 38 -12.43 -3.01 -4.71
C SER A 38 -11.16 -2.38 -4.10
N LEU A 39 -10.48 -1.47 -4.80
CA LEU A 39 -9.27 -0.81 -4.33
C LEU A 39 -9.63 0.61 -3.85
N HIS A 40 -9.24 0.94 -2.63
CA HIS A 40 -9.48 2.25 -2.03
C HIS A 40 -8.16 2.90 -1.67
N TYR A 41 -8.01 4.18 -1.99
CA TYR A 41 -6.84 4.98 -1.60
C TYR A 41 -7.02 5.50 -0.18
N LEU A 42 -6.04 5.26 0.69
CA LEU A 42 -6.05 5.75 2.07
C LEU A 42 -5.21 7.01 2.25
N GLY A 43 -4.12 7.14 1.50
CA GLY A 43 -3.23 8.28 1.63
C GLY A 43 -1.76 7.95 1.42
N GLN A 44 -0.91 8.91 1.75
CA GLN A 44 0.54 8.80 1.70
C GLN A 44 1.11 8.21 3.00
N VAL A 45 2.24 7.48 2.91
CA VAL A 45 2.96 6.95 4.07
C VAL A 45 3.92 7.99 4.65
N GLY A 46 3.50 8.65 5.73
CA GLY A 46 4.37 9.58 6.47
C GLY A 46 4.89 10.72 5.59
N GLU A 47 6.21 10.91 5.55
CA GLU A 47 6.89 11.93 4.74
C GLU A 47 7.36 11.41 3.35
N LEU A 48 7.07 10.14 3.00
CA LEU A 48 7.49 9.56 1.72
C LEU A 48 6.49 9.92 0.62
N ASP A 49 6.84 10.88 -0.24
CA ASP A 49 5.98 11.40 -1.31
C ASP A 49 5.66 10.36 -2.41
N ASP A 50 6.57 9.40 -2.59
CA ASP A 50 6.43 8.32 -3.56
C ASP A 50 5.66 7.10 -3.04
N THR A 51 5.38 7.03 -1.74
CA THR A 51 4.83 5.82 -1.12
C THR A 51 3.43 6.05 -0.57
N HIS A 52 2.51 5.24 -1.04
CA HIS A 52 1.08 5.39 -0.82
C HIS A 52 0.46 4.11 -0.25
N VAL A 53 -0.60 4.27 0.53
CA VAL A 53 -1.37 3.16 1.11
C VAL A 53 -2.71 3.05 0.39
N TYR A 54 -3.02 1.82 0.02
CA TYR A 54 -4.31 1.41 -0.49
C TYR A 54 -4.87 0.30 0.39
N CYS A 55 -6.18 0.14 0.40
CA CYS A 55 -6.85 -1.00 1.01
C CYS A 55 -7.84 -1.65 0.06
N ALA A 56 -8.15 -2.91 0.34
CA ALA A 56 -9.20 -3.65 -0.33
C ALA A 56 -9.85 -4.62 0.65
N ALA A 57 -11.03 -5.12 0.31
CA ALA A 57 -11.65 -6.23 1.05
C ALA A 57 -10.70 -7.46 1.05
N LEU A 58 -10.61 -8.14 2.18
CA LEU A 58 -9.65 -9.23 2.38
C LEU A 58 -9.84 -10.38 1.37
N ASP A 59 -11.09 -10.69 1.04
CA ASP A 59 -11.48 -11.66 0.00
C ASP A 59 -10.89 -11.33 -1.38
N GLN A 60 -10.74 -10.03 -1.69
CA GLN A 60 -10.21 -9.52 -2.95
C GLN A 60 -8.69 -9.27 -2.89
N GLY A 61 -8.06 -9.49 -1.74
CA GLY A 61 -6.67 -9.09 -1.51
C GLY A 61 -5.68 -9.73 -2.49
N ASN A 62 -5.83 -11.03 -2.79
CA ASN A 62 -4.97 -11.72 -3.75
C ASN A 62 -5.20 -11.24 -5.19
N ALA A 63 -6.44 -10.94 -5.57
CA ALA A 63 -6.76 -10.42 -6.90
C ALA A 63 -6.17 -9.02 -7.10
N ILE A 64 -6.32 -8.15 -6.10
CA ILE A 64 -5.72 -6.81 -6.08
C ILE A 64 -4.20 -6.88 -6.09
N LEU A 65 -3.60 -7.79 -5.31
CA LEU A 65 -2.16 -7.97 -5.31
C LEU A 65 -1.66 -8.40 -6.70
N GLY A 66 -2.36 -9.33 -7.37
CA GLY A 66 -2.06 -9.73 -8.74
C GLY A 66 -2.20 -8.56 -9.73
N PHE A 67 -3.26 -7.76 -9.60
CA PHE A 67 -3.51 -6.57 -10.41
C PHE A 67 -2.40 -5.51 -10.27
N LEU A 68 -2.02 -5.18 -9.04
CA LEU A 68 -0.96 -4.21 -8.75
C LEU A 68 0.41 -4.73 -9.20
N ASN A 69 0.69 -6.02 -9.00
CA ASN A 69 1.92 -6.65 -9.50
C ASN A 69 1.98 -6.68 -11.03
N GLY A 70 0.86 -6.94 -11.71
CA GLY A 70 0.79 -6.94 -13.18
C GLY A 70 1.07 -5.57 -13.79
N ARG A 71 0.86 -4.49 -13.04
CA ARG A 71 1.14 -3.10 -13.42
C ARG A 71 2.50 -2.59 -12.92
N LYS A 72 3.30 -3.44 -12.26
CA LYS A 72 4.68 -3.10 -11.89
C LYS A 72 5.50 -2.81 -13.14
N ASN A 73 6.30 -1.75 -13.10
CA ASN A 73 7.08 -1.24 -14.23
C ASN A 73 6.23 -0.92 -15.48
N GLY A 74 4.91 -0.78 -15.33
CA GLY A 74 3.99 -0.34 -16.37
C GLY A 74 4.00 1.17 -16.56
N GLN A 75 3.08 1.67 -17.38
CA GLN A 75 2.90 3.11 -17.61
C GLN A 75 2.48 3.83 -16.33
N GLU A 76 1.85 3.12 -15.41
CA GLU A 76 1.45 3.57 -14.07
C GLU A 76 2.66 3.95 -13.21
N GLY A 77 3.83 3.40 -13.49
CA GLY A 77 5.06 3.64 -12.74
C GLY A 77 5.05 3.00 -11.35
N ILE A 78 4.31 1.91 -11.13
CA ILE A 78 4.40 1.16 -9.88
C ILE A 78 5.78 0.50 -9.80
N VAL A 79 6.58 0.87 -8.80
CA VAL A 79 7.91 0.30 -8.56
C VAL A 79 7.80 -0.90 -7.64
N ARG A 80 7.03 -0.74 -6.56
CA ARG A 80 6.97 -1.73 -5.50
C ARG A 80 5.57 -1.80 -4.91
N VAL A 81 5.19 -3.00 -4.50
CA VAL A 81 3.95 -3.28 -3.79
C VAL A 81 4.34 -4.20 -2.64
N ASP A 82 4.13 -3.74 -1.42
CA ASP A 82 4.32 -4.49 -0.18
C ASP A 82 2.97 -4.70 0.48
N VAL A 83 2.71 -5.93 0.91
CA VAL A 83 1.60 -6.25 1.80
C VAL A 83 2.20 -6.34 3.20
N PRO A 84 1.89 -5.42 4.13
CA PRO A 84 2.34 -5.54 5.50
C PRO A 84 1.64 -6.75 6.16
N GLU A 85 2.23 -7.93 6.04
CA GLU A 85 1.86 -9.07 6.87
C GLU A 85 2.24 -8.79 8.33
N GLU A 86 1.37 -9.21 9.25
CA GLU A 86 1.48 -9.00 10.69
C GLU A 86 2.84 -9.42 11.30
N ARG A 87 3.58 -10.31 10.62
CA ARG A 87 4.83 -10.93 11.12
C ARG A 87 6.12 -10.11 11.02
N GLU A 88 6.17 -8.99 10.30
CA GLU A 88 7.43 -8.25 10.11
C GLU A 88 7.58 -7.00 11.00
N LEU A 89 6.49 -6.54 11.65
CA LEU A 89 6.58 -5.47 12.65
C LEU A 89 7.09 -5.96 14.00
N GLU A 90 6.83 -7.23 14.35
CA GLU A 90 7.41 -7.87 15.55
C GLU A 90 8.93 -8.04 15.43
N LYS A 91 9.46 -8.30 14.23
CA LYS A 91 10.91 -8.47 14.03
C LYS A 91 11.71 -7.17 14.07
N ARG A 92 11.11 -6.02 13.76
CA ARG A 92 11.77 -4.71 13.90
C ARG A 92 11.73 -4.18 15.33
N ALA A 93 10.71 -4.53 16.11
CA ALA A 93 10.66 -4.23 17.54
C ALA A 93 11.75 -5.02 18.32
N PHE A 94 12.05 -6.26 17.92
CA PHE A 94 13.03 -7.09 18.61
C PHE A 94 14.51 -6.76 18.31
N ARG A 95 14.81 -5.95 17.28
CA ARG A 95 16.20 -5.60 16.89
C ARG A 95 16.78 -4.39 17.61
N ARG A 96 16.02 -3.68 18.44
CA ARG A 96 16.50 -2.51 19.22
C ARG A 96 16.75 -2.78 20.70
N GLN A 97 16.61 -4.02 21.18
CA GLN A 97 16.80 -4.37 22.59
C GLN A 97 17.94 -5.39 22.81
N ARG A 98 19.01 -5.26 22.04
CA ARG A 98 20.30 -5.91 22.29
C ARG A 98 21.43 -5.00 21.83
N VAL A 99 21.67 -3.93 22.58
CA VAL A 99 22.98 -3.26 22.68
C VAL A 99 23.19 -2.94 24.15
#